data_AF-A0AA42URQ9-F1
#
_entry.id   AF-A0AA42URQ9-F1
#
_cell.length_a   1.000
_cell.length_b   1.000
_cell.length_c   1.000
_cell.angle_alpha   90.00
_cell.angle_beta   90.00
_cell.angle_gamma   90.00
#
_symmetry.space_group_name_H-M   'P 1'
#
loop_
_entity.id
_entity.type
_entity.pdbx_description
1 polymer ?
#
loop_
_entity_poly.entity_id
_entity_poly.type
_entity_poly.pdbx_seq_one_letter_code
_entity_poly.pdbx_strand_id
1 'polypeptide(L)'
;MRLASILLGLLLALPAFAQESCPVEQYQVCLVVCFCAPVDPNQGGQVLQDVERMATGSLVFALRQARDEATASGSQPIPLHIRAQLEPWYDFAVLDAARYRVGDEQQISAANALLQNPDVNAVTLIDTIIFRRTTDAEDNVALWAHELKHVQQYQELGVEEFARRYTRDYQALEGPAYEIEARVAKALREKAVGGPR
;
A
#
# COMPACT_ATOMS: atom_id res chain seq x y z
N MET A 1 30.90 -13.18 -88.10
CA MET A 1 30.95 -14.22 -87.04
C MET A 1 31.43 -13.51 -85.77
N ARG A 2 30.76 -13.40 -84.62
CA ARG A 2 29.67 -14.10 -83.88
C ARG A 2 28.97 -13.02 -83.01
N LEU A 3 27.65 -12.83 -83.04
CA LEU A 3 26.57 -13.39 -82.18
C LEU A 3 26.67 -13.17 -80.64
N ALA A 4 25.51 -12.79 -80.08
CA ALA A 4 25.01 -12.79 -78.69
C ALA A 4 25.06 -11.43 -77.94
N SER A 5 23.96 -10.69 -77.74
CA SER A 5 22.69 -10.93 -77.02
C SER A 5 22.72 -10.56 -75.53
N ILE A 6 22.06 -9.43 -75.23
CA ILE A 6 21.08 -9.14 -74.16
C ILE A 6 21.39 -9.64 -72.73
N LEU A 7 21.44 -8.73 -71.74
CA LEU A 7 20.54 -8.78 -70.56
C LEU A 7 20.54 -7.50 -69.71
N LEU A 8 19.30 -7.10 -69.43
CA LEU A 8 18.78 -6.02 -68.61
C LEU A 8 19.06 -6.27 -67.11
N GLY A 9 19.57 -5.27 -66.40
CA GLY A 9 19.73 -5.29 -64.94
C GLY A 9 19.08 -4.06 -64.31
N LEU A 10 17.79 -4.15 -64.02
CA LEU A 10 17.03 -3.16 -63.26
C LEU A 10 17.40 -3.30 -61.77
N LEU A 11 18.24 -2.41 -61.26
CA LEU A 11 18.59 -2.33 -59.83
C LEU A 11 17.41 -1.75 -59.04
N LEU A 12 16.62 -2.63 -58.43
CA LEU A 12 15.68 -2.28 -57.36
C LEU A 12 16.49 -1.86 -56.13
N ALA A 13 16.59 -0.56 -55.88
CA ALA A 13 17.04 -0.04 -54.59
C ALA A 13 15.93 -0.28 -53.55
N LEU A 14 16.04 -1.37 -52.81
CA LEU A 14 15.31 -1.52 -51.54
C LEU A 14 15.86 -0.49 -50.55
N PRO A 15 15.03 0.24 -49.80
CA PRO A 15 15.53 0.98 -48.65
C PRO A 15 16.05 -0.06 -47.66
N ALA A 16 17.37 -0.09 -47.48
CA ALA A 16 17.96 -0.74 -46.33
C ALA A 16 17.42 0.01 -45.10
N PHE A 17 16.40 -0.56 -44.44
CA PHE A 17 16.15 -0.23 -43.05
C PHE A 17 17.41 -0.66 -42.31
N ALA A 18 18.27 0.30 -42.00
CA ALA A 18 19.36 0.08 -41.06
C ALA A 18 18.71 -0.45 -39.78
N GLN A 19 18.93 -1.73 -39.49
CA GLN A 19 18.87 -2.21 -38.11
C GLN A 19 20.00 -1.49 -37.40
N GLU A 20 19.76 -0.27 -36.93
CA GLU A 20 20.61 0.35 -35.91
C GLU A 20 20.42 -0.48 -34.64
N SER A 21 21.21 -1.54 -34.53
CA SER A 21 21.43 -2.25 -33.29
C SER A 21 21.84 -1.22 -32.25
N CYS A 22 21.16 -1.21 -31.10
CA CYS A 22 21.48 -0.31 -30.01
C CYS A 22 22.97 -0.38 -29.64
N PRO A 23 23.56 0.71 -29.12
CA PRO A 23 24.93 0.72 -28.62
C PRO A 23 25.20 -0.44 -27.64
N VAL A 24 26.47 -0.84 -27.49
CA VAL A 24 26.86 -1.90 -26.55
C VAL A 24 26.33 -1.58 -25.14
N GLU A 25 25.74 -2.56 -24.46
CA GLU A 25 25.01 -2.44 -23.18
C GLU A 25 23.67 -1.68 -23.23
N GLN A 26 23.15 -1.36 -24.42
CA GLN A 26 21.81 -0.82 -24.61
C GLN A 26 20.94 -1.79 -25.40
N TYR A 27 19.65 -1.72 -25.15
CA TYR A 27 18.66 -2.57 -25.76
C TYR A 27 17.45 -1.74 -26.21
N GLN A 28 16.76 -2.25 -27.21
CA GLN A 28 15.63 -1.57 -27.81
C GLN A 28 14.37 -1.81 -26.97
N VAL A 29 13.77 -0.72 -26.48
CA VAL A 29 12.49 -0.73 -25.74
C VAL A 29 11.43 -0.03 -26.59
N CYS A 30 10.29 -0.68 -26.80
CA CYS A 30 9.17 -0.14 -27.59
C CYS A 30 7.90 -0.07 -26.73
N LEU A 31 7.43 1.15 -26.43
CA LEU A 31 6.13 1.39 -25.80
C LEU A 31 5.17 2.03 -26.81
N VAL A 32 5.44 3.30 -27.16
CA VAL A 32 4.74 4.08 -28.21
C VAL A 32 5.70 4.44 -29.35
N VAL A 33 6.97 4.67 -29.01
CA VAL A 33 8.11 4.78 -29.92
C VAL A 33 9.21 3.85 -29.42
N CYS A 34 10.09 3.39 -30.32
CA CYS A 34 11.23 2.57 -29.96
C CYS A 34 12.44 3.47 -29.67
N PHE A 35 13.12 3.22 -28.54
CA PHE A 35 14.34 3.91 -28.17
C PHE A 35 15.36 2.91 -27.57
N CYS A 36 16.63 3.24 -27.67
CA CYS A 36 17.70 2.47 -27.03
C CYS A 36 17.89 2.97 -25.59
N ALA A 37 17.80 2.06 -24.63
CA ALA A 37 18.03 2.35 -23.22
C ALA A 37 18.99 1.31 -22.63
N PRO A 38 19.77 1.65 -21.59
CA PRO A 38 20.61 0.69 -20.88
C PRO A 38 19.75 -0.21 -19.95
N VAL A 39 18.70 -0.80 -20.50
CA VAL A 39 17.74 -1.63 -19.80
C VAL A 39 17.62 -2.93 -20.58
N ASP A 40 18.20 -4.00 -20.05
CA ASP A 40 18.09 -5.32 -20.65
C ASP A 40 16.60 -5.74 -20.68
N PRO A 41 16.02 -6.06 -21.84
CA PRO A 41 14.63 -6.45 -21.98
C PRO A 41 14.35 -7.78 -21.26
N ASN A 42 15.37 -8.59 -20.96
CA ASN A 42 15.26 -9.75 -20.09
C ASN A 42 15.29 -9.38 -18.58
N GLN A 43 15.63 -8.13 -18.25
CA GLN A 43 15.63 -7.55 -16.90
C GLN A 43 14.39 -6.67 -16.64
N GLY A 44 13.37 -6.67 -17.49
CA GLY A 44 12.11 -5.95 -17.22
C GLY A 44 11.48 -6.31 -15.87
N GLY A 45 11.66 -7.56 -15.42
CA GLY A 45 11.28 -7.97 -14.07
C GLY A 45 12.13 -7.38 -12.94
N GLN A 46 13.41 -7.08 -13.19
CA GLN A 46 14.30 -6.43 -12.21
C GLN A 46 13.94 -4.96 -12.03
N VAL A 47 13.65 -4.24 -13.12
CA VAL A 47 13.18 -2.84 -13.04
C VAL A 47 11.89 -2.74 -12.22
N LEU A 48 10.93 -3.65 -12.46
CA LEU A 48 9.70 -3.69 -11.66
C LEU A 48 9.98 -3.99 -10.18
N GLN A 49 10.87 -4.96 -9.89
CA GLN A 49 11.26 -5.28 -8.52
C GLN A 49 11.96 -4.11 -7.81
N ASP A 50 12.79 -3.34 -8.52
CA ASP A 50 13.47 -2.19 -7.95
C ASP A 50 12.49 -1.05 -7.65
N VAL A 51 11.53 -0.81 -8.55
CA VAL A 51 10.43 0.13 -8.30
C VAL A 51 9.61 -0.30 -7.08
N GLU A 52 9.28 -1.58 -6.96
CA GLU A 52 8.56 -2.11 -5.78
C GLU A 52 9.36 -1.96 -4.49
N ARG A 53 10.68 -2.21 -4.51
CA ARG A 53 11.56 -2.03 -3.35
C ARG A 53 11.61 -0.56 -2.93
N MET A 54 11.73 0.35 -3.90
CA MET A 54 11.71 1.78 -3.63
C MET A 54 10.38 2.22 -3.01
N ALA A 55 9.25 1.82 -3.62
CA ALA A 55 7.91 2.14 -3.11
C ALA A 55 7.71 1.60 -1.68
N THR A 56 8.11 0.35 -1.43
CA THR A 56 8.07 -0.27 -0.10
C THR A 56 8.91 0.52 0.89
N GLY A 57 10.16 0.83 0.55
CA GLY A 57 11.08 1.58 1.41
C GLY A 57 10.57 2.97 1.76
N SER A 58 9.99 3.68 0.78
CA SER A 58 9.36 4.98 1.00
C SER A 58 8.17 4.90 1.97
N LEU A 59 7.30 3.89 1.82
CA LEU A 59 6.18 3.70 2.73
C LEU A 59 6.64 3.33 4.15
N VAL A 60 7.64 2.45 4.28
CA VAL A 60 8.23 2.10 5.59
C VAL A 60 8.77 3.34 6.30
N PHE A 61 9.53 4.17 5.58
CA PHE A 61 10.08 5.40 6.13
C PHE A 61 8.97 6.33 6.63
N ALA A 62 7.96 6.55 5.79
CA ALA A 62 6.89 7.46 6.11
C ALA A 62 6.00 6.98 7.26
N LEU A 63 5.70 5.68 7.35
CA LEU A 63 4.95 5.10 8.48
C LEU A 63 5.68 5.31 9.81
N ARG A 64 7.01 5.09 9.82
CA ARG A 64 7.83 5.30 11.02
C ARG A 64 7.88 6.78 11.40
N GLN A 65 8.13 7.64 10.43
CA GLN A 65 8.16 9.09 10.65
C GLN A 65 6.83 9.60 11.22
N ALA A 66 5.71 9.24 10.59
CA ALA A 66 4.39 9.67 11.03
C ALA A 66 4.06 9.14 12.44
N ARG A 67 4.42 7.90 12.76
CA ARG A 67 4.27 7.35 14.12
C ARG A 67 5.12 8.12 15.14
N ASP A 68 6.37 8.42 14.80
CA ASP A 68 7.28 9.12 15.71
C ASP A 68 6.79 10.55 16.00
N GLU A 69 6.29 11.25 14.97
CA GLU A 69 5.66 12.56 15.10
C GLU A 69 4.37 12.51 15.94
N ALA A 70 3.53 11.50 15.72
CA ALA A 70 2.33 11.28 16.53
C ALA A 70 2.71 11.03 18.00
N THR A 71 3.70 10.18 18.26
CA THR A 71 4.18 9.86 19.60
C THR A 71 4.77 11.09 20.30
N ALA A 72 5.57 11.89 19.59
CA ALA A 72 6.15 13.13 20.11
C ALA A 72 5.06 14.16 20.48
N SER A 73 3.93 14.14 19.77
CA SER A 73 2.77 14.98 20.06
C SER A 73 1.93 14.46 21.25
N GLY A 74 2.33 13.33 21.85
CA GLY A 74 1.64 12.58 22.91
C GLY A 74 0.78 11.45 22.34
N SER A 75 0.29 10.52 23.14
CA SER A 75 -0.76 9.59 22.69
C SER A 75 -1.47 9.02 23.91
N GLN A 76 -2.67 8.48 23.71
CA GLN A 76 -3.48 7.92 24.78
C GLN A 76 -3.62 6.40 24.59
N PRO A 77 -3.71 5.60 25.66
CA PRO A 77 -4.08 4.19 25.54
C PRO A 77 -5.54 4.05 25.11
N ILE A 78 -5.95 2.88 24.62
CA ILE A 78 -7.36 2.61 24.28
C ILE A 78 -8.29 3.01 25.45
N PRO A 79 -9.39 3.75 25.21
CA PRO A 79 -10.37 4.05 26.25
C PRO A 79 -10.88 2.76 26.90
N LEU A 80 -10.99 2.74 28.24
CA LEU A 80 -11.23 1.50 28.97
C LEU A 80 -12.52 0.78 28.56
N HIS A 81 -13.59 1.54 28.27
CA HIS A 81 -14.87 0.99 27.83
C HIS A 81 -14.81 0.41 26.41
N ILE A 82 -13.96 0.95 25.53
CA ILE A 82 -13.68 0.37 24.21
C ILE A 82 -12.84 -0.91 24.38
N ARG A 83 -11.77 -0.85 25.17
CA ARG A 83 -10.87 -2.00 25.43
C ARG A 83 -11.64 -3.21 25.94
N ALA A 84 -12.47 -3.04 26.97
CA ALA A 84 -13.27 -4.12 27.55
C ALA A 84 -14.23 -4.79 26.54
N GLN A 85 -14.74 -4.05 25.56
CA GLN A 85 -15.61 -4.60 24.52
C GLN A 85 -14.84 -5.38 23.45
N LEU A 86 -13.54 -5.09 23.28
CA LEU A 86 -12.66 -5.68 22.27
C LEU A 86 -11.81 -6.83 22.80
N GLU A 87 -11.71 -7.02 24.12
CA GLU A 87 -11.04 -8.15 24.78
C GLU A 87 -11.43 -9.53 24.21
N PRO A 88 -12.70 -9.82 23.85
CA PRO A 88 -13.04 -11.12 23.27
C PRO A 88 -12.57 -11.34 21.83
N TRP A 89 -12.06 -10.30 21.15
CA TRP A 89 -11.76 -10.30 19.72
C TRP A 89 -10.27 -10.25 19.43
N TYR A 90 -9.48 -9.71 20.35
CA TYR A 90 -8.05 -9.48 20.19
C TYR A 90 -7.26 -9.95 21.39
N ASP A 91 -6.05 -10.44 21.14
CA ASP A 91 -5.11 -10.79 22.20
C ASP A 91 -4.67 -9.54 22.99
N PHE A 92 -4.32 -9.76 24.25
CA PHE A 92 -3.84 -8.71 25.15
C PHE A 92 -2.70 -7.89 24.53
N ALA A 93 -1.76 -8.54 23.84
CA ALA A 93 -0.61 -7.86 23.24
C ALA A 93 -1.00 -6.83 22.16
N VAL A 94 -2.09 -7.06 21.41
CA VAL A 94 -2.59 -6.11 20.42
C VAL A 94 -3.24 -4.91 21.13
N LEU A 95 -4.11 -5.19 22.11
CA LEU A 95 -4.84 -4.17 22.87
C LEU A 95 -3.92 -3.30 23.73
N ASP A 96 -2.82 -3.87 24.24
CA ASP A 96 -1.91 -3.18 25.14
C ASP A 96 -0.91 -2.28 24.40
N ALA A 97 -0.45 -2.74 23.23
CA ALA A 97 0.45 -1.98 22.36
C ALA A 97 -0.25 -0.76 21.76
N ALA A 98 -1.52 -0.88 21.41
CA ALA A 98 -2.23 0.16 20.70
C ALA A 98 -2.30 1.49 21.49
N ARG A 99 -2.03 2.57 20.78
CA ARG A 99 -2.20 3.95 21.22
C ARG A 99 -3.12 4.66 20.24
N TYR A 100 -3.75 5.74 20.68
CA TYR A 100 -4.52 6.59 19.78
C TYR A 100 -4.29 8.07 20.01
N ARG A 101 -4.66 8.82 18.98
CA ARG A 101 -4.83 10.27 19.02
C ARG A 101 -6.01 10.66 18.14
N VAL A 102 -6.54 11.84 18.38
CA VAL A 102 -7.39 12.54 17.41
C VAL A 102 -6.47 13.50 16.65
N GLY A 103 -6.38 13.31 15.34
CA GLY A 103 -5.46 14.06 14.48
C GLY A 103 -5.99 15.44 14.11
N ASP A 104 -5.07 16.34 13.77
CA ASP A 104 -5.41 17.56 13.04
C ASP A 104 -5.46 17.31 11.51
N GLU A 105 -5.89 18.32 10.75
CA GLU A 105 -6.08 18.21 9.30
C GLU A 105 -4.78 17.86 8.54
N GLN A 106 -3.62 18.27 9.07
CA GLN A 106 -2.31 18.00 8.47
C GLN A 106 -1.89 16.53 8.68
N GLN A 107 -2.09 16.00 9.89
CA GLN A 107 -1.79 14.60 10.19
C GLN A 107 -2.68 13.63 9.41
N ILE A 108 -3.96 13.94 9.29
CA ILE A 108 -4.89 13.15 8.46
C ILE A 108 -4.52 13.25 6.97
N SER A 109 -4.13 14.44 6.49
CA SER A 109 -3.69 14.60 5.10
C SER A 109 -2.42 13.80 4.78
N ALA A 110 -1.45 13.77 5.70
CA ALA A 110 -0.26 12.95 5.58
C ALA A 110 -0.61 11.46 5.57
N ALA A 111 -1.47 11.00 6.49
CA ALA A 111 -1.93 9.61 6.55
C ALA A 111 -2.70 9.20 5.28
N ASN A 112 -3.59 10.05 4.77
CA ASN A 112 -4.32 9.83 3.52
C ASN A 112 -3.38 9.74 2.31
N ALA A 113 -2.36 10.61 2.26
CA ALA A 113 -1.37 10.59 1.19
C ALA A 113 -0.55 9.29 1.18
N LEU A 114 -0.30 8.71 2.35
CA LEU A 114 0.43 7.44 2.48
C LEU A 114 -0.39 6.23 2.04
N LEU A 115 -1.69 6.22 2.35
CA LEU A 115 -2.56 5.09 2.05
C LEU A 115 -3.34 5.25 0.74
N GLN A 116 -3.19 6.38 0.04
CA GLN A 116 -3.95 6.74 -1.16
C GLN A 116 -5.48 6.63 -0.98
N ASN A 117 -5.96 6.79 0.25
CA ASN A 117 -7.37 6.63 0.60
C ASN A 117 -7.91 7.95 1.20
N PRO A 118 -8.74 8.71 0.46
CA PRO A 118 -9.21 10.02 0.91
C PRO A 118 -10.25 9.95 2.05
N ASP A 119 -10.93 8.81 2.21
CA ASP A 119 -12.14 8.69 3.04
C ASP A 119 -11.97 7.80 4.27
N VAL A 120 -10.82 7.88 4.92
CA VAL A 120 -10.54 7.11 6.15
C VAL A 120 -10.89 7.91 7.41
N ASN A 121 -11.74 7.33 8.26
CA ASN A 121 -12.11 7.90 9.56
C ASN A 121 -11.01 7.71 10.61
N ALA A 122 -10.14 6.72 10.41
CA ALA A 122 -8.95 6.49 11.20
C ALA A 122 -7.84 5.89 10.34
N VAL A 123 -6.60 6.00 10.78
CA VAL A 123 -5.43 5.35 10.16
C VAL A 123 -4.52 4.78 11.23
N THR A 124 -4.10 3.53 11.05
CA THR A 124 -3.13 2.88 11.92
C THR A 124 -1.69 3.05 11.44
N LEU A 125 -0.90 3.79 12.22
CA LEU A 125 0.53 3.99 12.06
C LEU A 125 1.31 3.05 12.99
N ILE A 126 1.54 1.82 12.54
CA ILE A 126 2.22 0.75 13.29
C ILE A 126 1.41 0.31 14.52
N ASP A 127 1.53 1.05 15.63
CA ASP A 127 0.84 0.83 16.90
C ASP A 127 0.00 2.05 17.32
N THR A 128 0.08 3.15 16.57
CA THR A 128 -0.60 4.41 16.89
C THR A 128 -1.73 4.68 15.90
N ILE A 129 -2.96 4.74 16.37
CA ILE A 129 -4.17 4.96 15.58
C ILE A 129 -4.53 6.45 15.61
N ILE A 130 -4.60 7.06 14.44
CA ILE A 130 -4.98 8.46 14.27
C ILE A 130 -6.44 8.52 13.83
N PHE A 131 -7.32 8.95 14.72
CA PHE A 131 -8.74 9.18 14.42
C PHE A 131 -8.96 10.59 13.88
N ARG A 132 -9.85 10.72 12.89
CA ARG A 132 -10.26 12.02 12.35
C ARG A 132 -11.17 12.80 13.30
N ARG A 133 -12.03 12.09 14.04
CA ARG A 133 -13.01 12.68 14.96
C ARG A 133 -12.89 12.06 16.35
N THR A 134 -13.07 12.88 17.37
CA THR A 134 -13.11 12.43 18.76
C THR A 134 -14.20 11.39 19.00
N THR A 135 -15.39 11.55 18.40
CA THR A 135 -16.50 10.60 18.53
C THR A 135 -16.15 9.20 17.98
N ASP A 136 -15.32 9.13 16.95
CA ASP A 136 -14.86 7.83 16.43
C ASP A 136 -13.87 7.17 17.39
N ALA A 137 -12.96 7.96 17.96
CA ALA A 137 -12.01 7.47 18.96
C ALA A 137 -12.68 7.04 20.28
N GLU A 138 -13.76 7.71 20.67
CA GLU A 138 -14.41 7.50 21.97
C GLU A 138 -15.57 6.51 21.92
N ASP A 139 -16.33 6.42 20.83
CA ASP A 139 -17.59 5.66 20.82
C ASP A 139 -17.65 4.55 19.75
N ASN A 140 -16.77 4.57 18.75
CA ASN A 140 -16.87 3.68 17.60
C ASN A 140 -16.05 2.39 17.79
N VAL A 141 -16.58 1.48 18.60
CA VAL A 141 -15.95 0.16 18.90
C VAL A 141 -15.69 -0.66 17.64
N ALA A 142 -16.56 -0.57 16.63
CA ALA A 142 -16.38 -1.32 15.38
C ALA A 142 -15.20 -0.80 14.57
N LEU A 143 -15.06 0.52 14.42
CA LEU A 143 -13.89 1.13 13.79
C LEU A 143 -12.61 0.81 14.56
N TRP A 144 -12.64 0.83 15.89
CA TRP A 144 -11.49 0.34 16.68
C TRP A 144 -11.11 -1.09 16.35
N ALA A 145 -12.09 -1.98 16.13
CA ALA A 145 -11.79 -3.34 15.71
C ALA A 145 -11.11 -3.37 14.34
N HIS A 146 -11.47 -2.51 13.41
CA HIS A 146 -10.78 -2.35 12.13
C HIS A 146 -9.31 -1.98 12.36
N GLU A 147 -9.06 -0.89 13.08
CA GLU A 147 -7.71 -0.35 13.26
C GLU A 147 -6.80 -1.30 14.06
N LEU A 148 -7.33 -2.00 15.06
CA LEU A 148 -6.57 -3.03 15.78
C LEU A 148 -6.18 -4.21 14.89
N LYS A 149 -6.91 -4.47 13.80
CA LYS A 149 -6.49 -5.49 12.84
C LYS A 149 -5.19 -5.08 12.14
N HIS A 150 -5.02 -3.80 11.83
CA HIS A 150 -3.76 -3.30 11.29
C HIS A 150 -2.64 -3.35 12.33
N VAL A 151 -2.90 -3.01 13.61
CA VAL A 151 -1.91 -3.20 14.69
C VAL A 151 -1.45 -4.65 14.76
N GLN A 152 -2.39 -5.61 14.74
CA GLN A 152 -2.08 -7.03 14.70
C GLN A 152 -1.25 -7.40 13.46
N GLN A 153 -1.63 -6.93 12.27
CA GLN A 153 -0.87 -7.19 11.03
C GLN A 153 0.56 -6.64 11.10
N TYR A 154 0.78 -5.47 11.69
CA TYR A 154 2.12 -4.94 11.92
C TYR A 154 2.93 -5.80 12.90
N GLN A 155 2.30 -6.33 13.95
CA GLN A 155 2.97 -7.24 14.89
C GLN A 155 3.34 -8.58 14.23
N GLU A 156 2.47 -9.13 13.39
CA GLU A 156 2.65 -10.44 12.73
C GLU A 156 3.63 -10.39 11.55
N LEU A 157 3.54 -9.34 10.74
CA LEU A 157 4.32 -9.23 9.49
C LEU A 157 5.61 -8.40 9.69
N GLY A 158 5.60 -7.46 10.63
CA GLY A 158 6.55 -6.37 10.65
C GLY A 158 6.23 -5.28 9.61
N VAL A 159 6.80 -4.10 9.81
CA VAL A 159 6.49 -2.89 9.00
C VAL A 159 6.88 -3.05 7.53
N GLU A 160 7.99 -3.73 7.25
CA GLU A 160 8.51 -3.88 5.88
C GLU A 160 7.62 -4.80 5.03
N GLU A 161 7.26 -5.97 5.56
CA GLU A 161 6.37 -6.90 4.85
C GLU A 161 4.95 -6.35 4.75
N PHE A 162 4.45 -5.64 5.78
CA PHE A 162 3.19 -4.90 5.69
C PHE A 162 3.23 -3.91 4.51
N ALA A 163 4.23 -3.03 4.47
CA ALA A 163 4.36 -2.03 3.42
C ALA A 163 4.50 -2.67 2.02
N ARG A 164 5.24 -3.77 1.91
CA ARG A 164 5.39 -4.52 0.66
C ARG A 164 4.06 -5.11 0.18
N ARG A 165 3.24 -5.64 1.08
CA ARG A 165 1.91 -6.15 0.74
C ARG A 165 0.97 -5.00 0.39
N TYR A 166 0.95 -3.94 1.18
CA TYR A 166 0.08 -2.79 0.97
C TYR A 166 0.32 -2.11 -0.38
N THR A 167 1.58 -1.93 -0.76
CA THR A 167 1.96 -1.34 -2.06
C THR A 167 1.60 -2.21 -3.26
N ARG A 168 1.48 -3.54 -3.09
CA ARG A 168 1.11 -4.47 -4.16
C ARG A 168 -0.38 -4.73 -4.25
N ASP A 169 -1.02 -4.97 -3.11
CA ASP A 169 -2.43 -5.30 -2.97
C ASP A 169 -2.90 -4.92 -1.57
N TYR A 170 -3.35 -3.67 -1.42
CA TYR A 170 -3.90 -3.18 -0.16
C TYR A 170 -5.18 -3.92 0.25
N GLN A 171 -5.96 -4.44 -0.71
CA GLN A 171 -7.24 -5.11 -0.42
C GLN A 171 -7.04 -6.39 0.40
N ALA A 172 -5.93 -7.08 0.20
CA ALA A 172 -5.57 -8.25 1.00
C ALA A 172 -5.34 -7.93 2.50
N LEU A 173 -5.01 -6.67 2.83
CA LEU A 173 -4.83 -6.21 4.22
C LEU A 173 -6.10 -5.55 4.77
N GLU A 174 -6.82 -4.77 3.95
CA GLU A 174 -8.08 -4.11 4.32
C GLU A 174 -9.25 -5.10 4.49
N GLY A 175 -9.33 -6.14 3.66
CA GLY A 175 -10.42 -7.12 3.68
C GLY A 175 -10.65 -7.74 5.06
N PRO A 176 -9.60 -8.33 5.68
CA PRO A 176 -9.70 -8.85 7.04
C PRO A 176 -10.06 -7.79 8.10
N ALA A 177 -9.69 -6.52 7.90
CA ALA A 177 -10.03 -5.42 8.81
C ALA A 177 -11.53 -5.06 8.73
N TYR A 178 -12.09 -4.99 7.52
CA TYR A 178 -13.53 -4.82 7.34
C TYR A 178 -14.35 -6.02 7.82
N GLU A 179 -13.84 -7.24 7.68
CA GLU A 179 -14.53 -8.44 8.18
C GLU A 179 -14.72 -8.40 9.70
N ILE A 180 -13.67 -8.05 10.45
CA ILE A 180 -13.75 -7.98 11.91
C ILE A 180 -14.58 -6.79 12.37
N GLU A 181 -14.47 -5.64 11.71
CA GLU A 181 -15.35 -4.48 11.94
C GLU A 181 -16.82 -4.88 11.82
N ALA A 182 -17.20 -5.56 10.73
CA ALA A 182 -18.57 -6.00 10.49
C ALA A 182 -19.06 -6.99 11.55
N ARG A 183 -18.20 -7.93 11.98
CA ARG A 183 -18.51 -8.90 13.04
C ARG A 183 -18.74 -8.22 14.39
N VAL A 184 -17.88 -7.27 14.76
CA VAL A 184 -18.01 -6.50 16.00
C VAL A 184 -19.26 -5.63 15.96
N ALA A 185 -19.48 -4.90 14.86
CA ALA A 185 -20.69 -4.08 14.69
C ALA A 185 -21.98 -4.91 14.81
N LYS A 186 -21.99 -6.12 14.24
CA LYS A 186 -23.12 -7.05 14.39
C LYS A 186 -23.34 -7.47 15.84
N ALA A 187 -22.29 -7.89 16.54
CA ALA A 187 -22.39 -8.32 17.93
C ALA A 187 -22.87 -7.19 18.86
N LEU A 188 -22.44 -5.95 18.62
CA LEU A 188 -22.90 -4.78 19.38
C LEU A 188 -24.39 -4.51 19.17
N ARG A 189 -24.88 -4.61 17.93
CA ARG A 189 -26.33 -4.49 17.64
C ARG A 189 -27.15 -5.58 18.34
N GLU A 190 -26.67 -6.82 18.32
CA GLU A 190 -27.35 -7.94 18.99
C GLU A 190 -27.41 -7.74 20.51
N LYS A 191 -26.34 -7.27 21.14
CA LYS A 191 -26.32 -6.92 22.56
C LYS A 191 -27.28 -5.77 22.91
N ALA A 192 -27.36 -4.74 22.05
CA ALA A 192 -28.26 -3.62 22.26
C ALA A 192 -29.75 -4.03 22.18
N VAL A 193 -30.09 -5.01 21.35
CA VAL A 193 -31.45 -5.54 21.22
C VAL A 193 -31.80 -6.55 22.33
N GLY A 194 -30.80 -7.28 22.84
CA GLY A 194 -30.97 -8.34 23.84
C GLY A 194 -30.75 -7.94 25.31
N GLY A 195 -30.40 -6.68 25.60
CA GLY A 195 -30.19 -6.20 26.97
C GLY A 195 -31.50 -6.13 27.79
N PRO A 196 -31.45 -6.34 29.12
CA PRO A 196 -32.65 -6.24 29.96
C PRO A 196 -33.21 -4.81 29.90
N ARG A 197 -34.52 -4.70 29.62
CA ARG A 197 -35.28 -3.45 29.75
C ARG A 197 -35.45 -3.07 31.22
#